data_AF-A0A416S3C3-F1
#
_entry.id   AF-A0A416S3C3-F1
#
_cell.length_a   1.000
_cell.length_b   1.000
_cell.length_c   1.000
_cell.angle_alpha   90.00
_cell.angle_beta   90.00
_cell.angle_gamma   90.00
#
_symmetry.space_group_name_H-M   'P 1'
#
loop_
_entity.id
_entity.type
_entity.pdbx_description
1 polymer ?
#
loop_
_entity_poly.entity_id
_entity_poly.type
_entity_poly.pdbx_seq_one_letter_code
_entity_poly.pdbx_strand_id
1 'polypeptide(L)' 'MKGARMKVLTSFTKLVTGEGIRIAYTYSEVDDSGDLISQNNRGNFVAVNPELKKHIAAIDEYIENNQLNKEEN' A
#
# COMPACT_ATOMS: atom_id res chain seq x y z
N MET A 1 -14.82 -1.70 28.71
CA MET A 1 -14.94 -2.20 27.32
C MET A 1 -13.80 -1.60 26.52
N LYS A 2 -12.96 -2.39 25.84
CA LYS A 2 -11.99 -1.83 24.88
C LYS A 2 -12.80 -1.39 23.66
N GLY A 3 -12.88 -0.08 23.39
CA GLY A 3 -13.49 0.43 22.15
C GLY A 3 -12.83 -0.21 20.94
N ALA A 4 -13.60 -0.49 19.89
CA ALA A 4 -13.04 -1.08 18.69
C ALA A 4 -12.03 -0.10 18.07
N ARG A 5 -10.97 -0.67 17.48
CA ARG A 5 -9.90 0.09 16.84
C ARG A 5 -9.89 -0.27 15.37
N MET A 6 -10.20 0.70 14.53
CA MET A 6 -10.16 0.54 13.08
C MET A 6 -8.79 1.00 12.56
N LYS A 7 -8.14 0.16 11.75
CA LYS A 7 -6.90 0.51 11.05
C LYS A 7 -7.23 1.02 9.65
N VAL A 8 -6.79 2.22 9.32
CA VAL A 8 -7.04 2.87 8.04
C VAL A 8 -5.71 3.02 7.30
N LEU A 9 -5.57 2.35 6.15
CA LEU A 9 -4.39 2.49 5.28
C LEU A 9 -4.32 3.92 4.76
N THR A 10 -3.21 4.60 5.01
CA THR A 10 -3.00 6.00 4.59
C THR A 10 -2.04 6.13 3.43
N SER A 11 -1.06 5.23 3.30
CA SER A 11 -0.20 5.16 2.12
C SER A 11 0.41 3.78 1.96
N PHE A 12 0.84 3.47 0.74
CA PHE A 12 1.77 2.39 0.51
C PHE A 12 2.75 2.75 -0.61
N THR A 13 3.87 2.04 -0.63
CA THR A 13 4.93 2.18 -1.63
C THR A 13 5.41 0.79 -2.02
N LYS A 14 5.46 0.56 -3.34
CA LYS A 14 6.13 -0.60 -3.92
C LYS A 14 7.62 -0.31 -4.04
N LEU A 15 8.44 -1.24 -3.56
CA LEU A 15 9.90 -1.21 -3.65
C LEU A 15 10.36 -2.51 -4.31
N VAL A 16 11.34 -2.42 -5.21
CA VAL A 16 12.07 -3.60 -5.71
C VAL A 16 13.38 -3.69 -4.95
N THR A 17 13.60 -4.79 -4.22
CA THR A 17 14.80 -5.05 -3.41
C THR A 17 15.45 -6.38 -3.82
N GLY A 18 16.60 -6.71 -3.23
CA GLY A 18 17.30 -7.97 -3.54
C GLY A 18 16.47 -9.22 -3.26
N GLU A 19 15.51 -9.14 -2.34
CA GLU A 19 14.59 -10.24 -1.99
C GLU A 19 13.30 -10.26 -2.86
N GLY A 20 13.17 -9.36 -3.83
CA GLY A 20 12.00 -9.21 -4.70
C GLY A 20 11.19 -7.95 -4.41
N ILE A 21 9.86 -8.02 -4.53
CA ILE A 21 8.98 -6.87 -4.32
C ILE A 21 8.67 -6.72 -2.83
N ARG A 22 8.98 -5.55 -2.26
CA ARG A 22 8.63 -5.17 -0.89
C ARG A 22 7.54 -4.09 -0.91
N ILE A 23 6.49 -4.28 -0.11
CA ILE A 23 5.44 -3.28 0.10
C ILE A 23 5.68 -2.65 1.47
N ALA A 24 5.93 -1.35 1.50
CA ALA A 24 5.92 -0.55 2.72
C ALA A 24 4.60 0.22 2.79
N TYR A 25 4.00 0.35 3.98
CA TYR A 25 2.73 1.04 4.14
C TYR A 25 2.66 1.81 5.46
N THR A 26 1.78 2.82 5.47
CA THR A 26 1.42 3.57 6.66
C THR A 26 -0.08 3.44 6.94
N TYR A 27 -0.45 3.47 8.21
CA TYR A 27 -1.85 3.47 8.62
C TYR A 27 -2.08 4.32 9.86
N SER A 28 -3.33 4.75 10.05
CA SER A 28 -3.82 5.37 11.28
C SER A 28 -4.74 4.42 12.02
N GLU A 29 -4.80 4.53 13.35
CA GLU A 29 -5.83 3.89 14.16
C GLU A 29 -6.86 4.95 14.55
N VAL A 30 -8.13 4.66 14.28
CA VAL A 30 -9.26 5.49 14.71
C VAL A 30 -10.19 4.66 15.58
N ASP A 31 -10.90 5.33 16.48
CA ASP A 31 -11.95 4.68 17.28
C ASP A 31 -13.29 4.65 16.54
N ASP A 32 -14.29 4.06 17.19
CA ASP A 32 -15.64 3.90 16.64
C ASP A 32 -16.38 5.24 16.45
N SER A 33 -15.93 6.31 17.10
CA SER A 33 -16.47 7.68 16.95
C SER A 33 -15.81 8.42 15.79
N GLY A 34 -14.77 7.84 15.17
CA GLY A 34 -13.94 8.47 14.14
C GLY A 34 -12.81 9.32 14.69
N ASP A 35 -12.57 9.30 16.01
CA ASP A 35 -11.48 10.04 16.62
C ASP A 35 -10.14 9.32 16.43
N LEU A 36 -9.09 10.10 16.20
CA LEU A 36 -7.76 9.59 15.96
C LEU A 36 -7.15 9.02 17.25
N ILE A 37 -6.84 7.73 17.25
CA ILE A 37 -6.10 7.06 18.33
C ILE A 37 -4.59 7.18 18.09
N SER A 38 -4.14 6.93 16.86
CA SER A 38 -2.73 7.05 16.47
C SER A 38 -2.57 7.23 14.96
N GLN A 39 -1.46 7.82 14.55
CA GLN A 39 -1.16 8.13 13.14
C GLN A 39 0.28 7.77 12.79
N ASN A 40 0.56 7.66 11.48
CA ASN A 40 1.89 7.34 10.95
C ASN A 40 2.45 6.02 11.51
N ASN A 41 1.58 5.06 11.82
CA ASN A 41 2.01 3.69 12.10
C ASN A 41 2.56 3.08 10.82
N ARG A 42 3.66 2.32 10.90
CA ARG A 42 4.37 1.81 9.72
C ARG A 42 4.44 0.28 9.75
N GLY A 43 4.32 -0.32 8.57
CA GLY A 43 4.54 -1.75 8.36
C GLY A 43 5.18 -2.00 7.00
N ASN A 44 5.78 -3.19 6.82
CA ASN A 44 6.25 -3.62 5.52
C ASN A 44 6.28 -5.15 5.44
N PHE A 45 6.26 -5.69 4.21
CA PHE A 45 6.40 -7.12 3.96
C PHE A 45 6.93 -7.38 2.55
N VAL A 46 7.51 -8.56 2.34
CA VAL A 46 7.90 -9.04 0.99
C VAL A 46 6.69 -9.71 0.35
N ALA A 47 6.31 -9.26 -0.84
CA ALA A 47 5.20 -9.82 -1.60
C ALA A 47 5.60 -11.17 -2.18
N VAL A 48 5.23 -12.26 -1.50
CA VAL A 48 5.48 -13.64 -1.94
C VAL A 48 4.25 -14.32 -2.55
N ASN A 49 3.04 -13.84 -2.20
CA ASN A 49 1.79 -14.37 -2.70
C ASN A 49 1.64 -14.10 -4.23
N PRO A 50 1.38 -15.13 -5.06
CA PRO A 50 1.27 -14.96 -6.51
C PRO A 50 0.13 -14.06 -6.98
N GLU A 51 -1.04 -14.12 -6.33
CA GLU A 51 -2.20 -13.30 -6.67
C GLU A 51 -1.94 -11.81 -6.37
N LEU A 52 -1.33 -11.52 -5.23
CA LEU A 52 -0.88 -10.17 -4.91
C LEU A 52 0.13 -9.65 -5.95
N LYS A 53 1.10 -10.47 -6.36
CA LYS A 53 2.07 -10.10 -7.40
C LYS A 53 1.37 -9.76 -8.72
N LYS A 54 0.31 -10.49 -9.09
CA LYS A 54 -0.49 -10.20 -10.29
C LYS A 54 -1.15 -8.82 -10.20
N HIS A 55 -1.71 -8.46 -9.06
CA HIS A 55 -2.28 -7.12 -8.87
C HIS A 55 -1.24 -6.01 -8.92
N ILE A 56 -0.05 -6.25 -8.35
CA ILE A 56 1.06 -5.30 -8.44
C ILE A 56 1.50 -5.12 -9.90
N ALA A 57 1.63 -6.20 -10.66
CA ALA A 57 1.98 -6.14 -12.07
C ALA A 57 0.95 -5.35 -12.89
N ALA A 58 -0.35 -5.50 -12.61
CA ALA A 58 -1.39 -4.72 -13.29
C ALA A 58 -1.26 -3.19 -13.02
N ILE A 59 -0.80 -2.80 -11.82
CA ILE A 59 -0.50 -1.39 -11.52
C ILE A 59 0.72 -0.91 -12.31
N ASP A 60 1.78 -1.73 -12.36
CA ASP A 60 2.99 -1.43 -13.12
C ASP A 60 2.67 -1.22 -14.61
N GLU A 61 1.95 -2.16 -15.23
CA GLU A 61 1.52 -2.09 -16.63
C GLU A 61 0.67 -0.85 -16.91
N TYR A 62 -0.24 -0.50 -16.00
CA TYR A 62 -1.05 0.71 -16.17
C TYR A 62 -0.18 1.97 -16.17
N ILE A 63 0.78 2.08 -15.25
CA ILE A 63 1.69 3.23 -15.16
C ILE A 63 2.56 3.32 -16.41
N GLU A 64 3.16 2.20 -16.82
CA GLU A 64 3.99 2.12 -18.02
C GLU A 64 3.21 2.59 -19.25
N ASN A 65 2.04 2.03 -19.49
CA ASN A 65 1.26 2.30 -20.70
C ASN A 65 0.58 3.68 -20.71
N ASN A 66 0.23 4.25 -19.55
CA ASN A 66 -0.62 5.45 -19.50
C ASN A 66 0.08 6.70 -18.95
N GLN A 67 1.22 6.54 -18.27
CA GLN A 67 1.93 7.67 -17.66
C GLN A 67 3.34 7.82 -18.20
N LEU A 68 4.04 6.72 -18.48
CA LEU A 68 5.42 6.76 -18.98
C LEU A 68 5.49 6.75 -20.50
N ASN A 69 4.71 5.88 -21.15
CA ASN A 69 4.66 5.73 -22.60
C ASN A 69 3.57 6.59 -23.25
N LYS A 70 3.14 7.67 -22.58
CA LYS A 70 2.30 8.67 -23.26
C LYS A 70 3.15 9.29 -24.37
N GLU A 71 2.89 8.89 -25.61
CA GLU A 71 3.35 9.65 -26.76
C GLU A 71 2.83 11.09 -26.58
N GLU A 72 3.76 12.02 -26.39
CA GLU A 72 3.48 13.45 -26.40
C GLU A 72 3.00 13.80 -27.82
N ASN A 73 1.67 13.84 -28.01
CA ASN A 73 1.06 14.47 -29.18
C ASN A 73 1.12 15.99 -29.04
#